data_AF-A0A4Q3RLZ5-F1
#
_entry.id   AF-A0A4Q3RLZ5-F1
#
_cell.length_a   1.000
_cell.length_b   1.000
_cell.length_c   1.000
_cell.angle_alpha   90.00
_cell.angle_beta   90.00
_cell.angle_gamma   90.00
#
_symmetry.space_group_name_H-M   'P 1'
#
loop_
_entity.id
_entity.type
_entity.pdbx_description
1 polymer ?
#
loop_
_entity_poly.entity_id
_entity_poly.type
_entity_poly.pdbx_seq_one_letter_code
_entity_poly.pdbx_strand_id
1 'polypeptide(L)'
;RDDIIIRMYWDGNEFPSVEAPLGSFFGQGWNEAYPYHSQPLHVASGESNALVSYFTMPFANGARIEIENQNSRDIDNFYYYVDYYEMAQLPPDLGRFHAWFNSEVTETDSTERENEWGVLGKQGINKNGERNYLIADIKGKGHFVGVNYYVNSPSPIWYGEGDAKVWVDGDKFPSEFGTGLEDYYNTSWAPVVLYQTPFANAPRADTPGSFGHNTFTRTRNLDGVPFKNYFRYDLEMLSWDGGLIDAAAVIYWYGLPGAKVIR
;
A
#
# COMPACT_ATOMS: atom_id res chain seq x y z
N ARG A 1 16.62 -4.88 1.04
CA ARG A 1 15.31 -5.14 1.68
C ARG A 1 14.21 -5.14 0.64
N ASP A 2 14.14 -4.10 -0.19
CA ASP A 2 13.19 -4.10 -1.29
C ASP A 2 13.64 -4.97 -2.48
N ASP A 3 14.93 -5.30 -2.58
CA ASP A 3 15.43 -6.30 -3.54
C ASP A 3 15.20 -7.76 -3.10
N ILE A 4 14.46 -8.00 -2.02
CA ILE A 4 14.09 -9.35 -1.58
C ILE A 4 12.58 -9.45 -1.76
N ILE A 5 12.10 -10.36 -2.58
CA ILE A 5 10.67 -10.49 -2.89
C ILE A 5 10.08 -11.61 -2.04
N ILE A 6 8.94 -11.32 -1.40
CA ILE A 6 8.11 -12.34 -0.77
C ILE A 6 6.95 -12.70 -1.70
N ARG A 7 6.77 -14.00 -1.93
CA ARG A 7 5.59 -14.53 -2.63
C ARG A 7 4.86 -15.55 -1.77
N MET A 8 3.54 -15.50 -1.78
CA MET A 8 2.71 -16.52 -1.12
C MET A 8 1.67 -17.07 -2.10
N TYR A 9 1.56 -18.40 -2.12
CA TYR A 9 0.66 -19.16 -2.97
C TYR A 9 -0.27 -19.97 -2.09
N TRP A 10 -1.57 -19.85 -2.34
CA TRP A 10 -2.61 -20.57 -1.60
C TRP A 10 -3.27 -21.62 -2.49
N ASP A 11 -3.68 -22.73 -1.88
CA ASP A 11 -4.56 -23.74 -2.49
C ASP A 11 -4.02 -24.40 -3.78
N GLY A 12 -2.70 -24.37 -3.99
CA GLY A 12 -2.06 -24.88 -5.19
C GLY A 12 -2.18 -23.96 -6.41
N ASN A 13 -2.53 -22.68 -6.23
CA ASN A 13 -2.52 -21.69 -7.31
C ASN A 13 -1.12 -21.56 -7.93
N GLU A 14 -1.08 -21.49 -9.27
CA GLU A 14 0.17 -21.29 -10.01
C GLU A 14 0.71 -19.86 -9.90
N PHE A 15 -0.16 -18.89 -9.63
CA PHE A 15 0.19 -17.48 -9.46
C PHE A 15 0.17 -17.09 -7.97
N PRO A 16 1.04 -16.15 -7.55
CA PRO A 16 1.05 -15.69 -6.17
C PRO A 16 -0.19 -14.87 -5.85
N SER A 17 -0.75 -15.08 -4.66
CA SER A 17 -1.77 -14.20 -4.08
C SER A 17 -1.15 -13.03 -3.32
N VAL A 18 0.08 -13.20 -2.85
CA VAL A 18 0.91 -12.15 -2.24
C VAL A 18 2.17 -12.03 -3.07
N GLU A 19 2.48 -10.83 -3.56
CA GLU A 19 3.75 -10.53 -4.23
C GLU A 19 4.15 -9.09 -3.93
N ALA A 20 5.25 -8.91 -3.20
CA ALA A 20 5.78 -7.60 -2.86
C ALA A 20 7.27 -7.68 -2.46
N PRO A 21 8.01 -6.57 -2.55
CA PRO A 21 9.26 -6.40 -1.83
C PRO A 21 9.05 -6.68 -0.33
N LEU A 22 9.95 -7.43 0.29
CA LEU A 22 9.83 -7.92 1.67
C LEU A 22 9.77 -6.74 2.65
N GLY A 23 10.66 -5.75 2.49
CA GLY A 23 10.62 -4.53 3.30
C GLY A 23 9.27 -3.82 3.19
N SER A 24 8.88 -3.48 1.96
CA SER A 24 7.61 -2.82 1.68
C SER A 24 6.38 -3.62 2.17
N PHE A 25 6.38 -4.95 2.08
CA PHE A 25 5.29 -5.76 2.64
C PHE A 25 5.10 -5.54 4.15
N PHE A 26 6.18 -5.28 4.89
CA PHE A 26 6.16 -5.06 6.33
C PHE A 26 6.14 -3.59 6.75
N GLY A 27 6.00 -2.64 5.82
CA GLY A 27 5.96 -1.20 6.16
C GLY A 27 7.30 -0.48 6.07
N GLN A 28 8.36 -1.14 5.58
CA GLN A 28 9.70 -0.56 5.40
C GLN A 28 10.02 -0.32 3.92
N GLY A 29 9.76 0.89 3.43
CA GLY A 29 10.07 1.26 2.05
C GLY A 29 11.50 1.77 1.86
N TRP A 30 11.87 1.99 0.60
CA TRP A 30 13.09 2.68 0.17
C TRP A 30 14.40 2.02 0.60
N ASN A 31 14.36 0.71 0.82
CA ASN A 31 15.48 -0.07 1.36
C ASN A 31 15.97 0.44 2.72
N GLU A 32 15.10 1.10 3.49
CA GLU A 32 15.42 1.64 4.80
C GLU A 32 14.95 0.72 5.93
N ALA A 33 15.41 1.03 7.15
CA ALA A 33 15.02 0.31 8.34
C ALA A 33 14.62 1.31 9.44
N TYR A 34 13.37 1.19 9.89
CA TYR A 34 12.80 1.99 10.96
C TYR A 34 11.73 1.19 11.72
N PRO A 35 11.49 1.48 13.01
CA PRO A 35 10.48 0.80 13.80
C PRO A 35 9.08 1.22 13.37
N TYR A 36 8.17 0.26 13.36
CA TYR A 36 6.79 0.46 12.93
C TYR A 36 5.87 -0.45 13.73
N HIS A 37 4.76 0.10 14.23
CA HIS A 37 3.79 -0.62 15.03
C HIS A 37 2.37 -0.30 14.56
N SER A 38 1.66 -1.30 14.05
CA SER A 38 0.21 -1.27 13.85
C SER A 38 -0.42 -2.54 14.41
N GLN A 39 -1.73 -2.70 14.27
CA GLN A 39 -2.38 -3.93 14.69
C GLN A 39 -1.91 -5.18 13.90
N PRO A 40 -1.92 -5.21 12.54
CA PRO A 40 -1.53 -6.39 11.79
C PRO A 40 -0.04 -6.48 11.45
N LEU A 41 0.73 -5.40 11.55
CA LEU A 41 2.15 -5.39 11.19
C LEU A 41 2.99 -4.77 12.31
N HIS A 42 4.15 -5.36 12.59
CA HIS A 42 5.08 -4.86 13.58
C HIS A 42 6.52 -5.05 13.12
N VAL A 43 7.32 -4.02 13.28
CA VAL A 43 8.76 -4.01 13.05
C VAL A 43 9.42 -3.60 14.35
N ALA A 44 10.20 -4.52 14.93
CA ALA A 44 10.76 -4.33 16.25
C ALA A 44 11.73 -3.14 16.32
N SER A 45 11.81 -2.53 17.50
CA SER A 45 12.90 -1.63 17.85
C SER A 45 14.23 -2.39 17.96
N GLY A 46 15.34 -1.71 17.71
CA GLY A 46 16.67 -2.34 17.69
C GLY A 46 17.02 -2.84 16.28
N GLU A 47 17.61 -1.95 15.48
CA GLU A 47 17.96 -2.14 14.06
C GLU A 47 16.81 -2.42 13.09
N SER A 48 15.60 -2.70 13.58
CA SER A 48 14.41 -2.87 12.75
C SER A 48 14.55 -4.01 11.72
N ASN A 49 15.16 -5.10 12.18
CA ASN A 49 15.38 -6.34 11.43
C ASN A 49 14.28 -7.39 11.63
N ALA A 50 13.54 -7.33 12.76
CA ALA A 50 12.49 -8.30 13.05
C ALA A 50 11.14 -7.79 12.51
N LEU A 51 10.64 -8.47 11.48
CA LEU A 51 9.43 -8.14 10.74
C LEU A 51 8.33 -9.16 11.09
N VAL A 52 7.19 -8.68 11.58
CA VAL A 52 6.10 -9.52 12.11
C VAL A 52 4.79 -9.14 11.44
N SER A 53 4.05 -10.16 10.99
CA SER A 53 2.70 -10.02 10.42
C SER A 53 1.73 -10.89 11.22
N TYR A 54 0.64 -10.26 11.66
CA TYR A 54 -0.50 -10.87 12.34
C TYR A 54 -1.73 -11.00 11.44
N PHE A 55 -1.62 -10.71 10.14
CA PHE A 55 -2.68 -11.04 9.19
C PHE A 55 -2.97 -12.54 9.22
N THR A 56 -4.24 -12.91 9.38
CA THR A 56 -4.68 -14.30 9.23
C THR A 56 -4.63 -14.69 7.76
N MET A 57 -4.03 -15.82 7.41
CA MET A 57 -3.90 -16.24 6.01
C MET A 57 -4.50 -17.65 5.83
N PRO A 58 -5.83 -17.79 5.69
CA PRO A 58 -6.45 -19.10 5.53
C PRO A 58 -6.01 -19.79 4.23
N PHE A 59 -5.88 -21.12 4.24
CA PHE A 59 -5.68 -21.95 3.06
C PHE A 59 -6.27 -23.36 3.30
N ALA A 60 -6.86 -23.94 2.26
CA ALA A 60 -7.53 -25.25 2.29
C ALA A 60 -6.70 -26.37 1.65
N ASN A 61 -5.94 -26.07 0.60
CA ASN A 61 -5.15 -27.07 -0.15
C ASN A 61 -3.66 -26.68 -0.17
N GLY A 62 -3.11 -26.45 1.02
CA GLY A 62 -1.70 -26.11 1.22
C GLY A 62 -1.37 -24.63 0.98
N ALA A 63 -0.17 -24.27 1.46
CA ALA A 63 0.43 -22.96 1.32
C ALA A 63 1.90 -23.11 0.93
N ARG A 64 2.38 -22.23 0.06
CA ARG A 64 3.80 -22.09 -0.26
C ARG A 64 4.21 -20.64 -0.09
N ILE A 65 5.26 -20.40 0.69
CA ILE A 65 5.90 -19.08 0.83
C ILE A 65 7.27 -19.17 0.18
N GLU A 66 7.57 -18.25 -0.71
CA GLU A 66 8.82 -18.14 -1.44
C GLU A 66 9.50 -16.81 -1.11
N ILE A 67 10.84 -16.86 -1.03
CA ILE A 67 11.69 -15.70 -0.87
C ILE A 67 12.68 -15.70 -2.04
N GLU A 68 12.67 -14.63 -2.83
CA GLU A 68 13.61 -14.42 -3.93
C GLU A 68 14.56 -13.28 -3.58
N ASN A 69 15.87 -13.53 -3.69
CA ASN A 69 16.87 -12.47 -3.61
C ASN A 69 17.19 -11.96 -5.01
N GLN A 70 16.81 -10.71 -5.32
CA GLN A 70 17.09 -10.05 -6.60
C GLN A 70 18.38 -9.23 -6.56
N ASN A 71 19.05 -9.18 -5.41
CA ASN A 71 20.33 -8.48 -5.30
C ASN A 71 21.49 -9.38 -5.79
N SER A 72 22.59 -8.73 -6.17
CA SER A 72 23.85 -9.38 -6.52
C SER A 72 24.60 -9.99 -5.32
N ARG A 73 24.24 -9.60 -4.10
CA ARG A 73 24.85 -10.10 -2.85
C ARG A 73 23.97 -11.17 -2.23
N ASP A 74 24.60 -12.21 -1.70
CA ASP A 74 23.91 -13.28 -0.98
C ASP A 74 23.28 -12.78 0.33
N ILE A 75 22.19 -13.42 0.74
CA ILE A 75 21.62 -13.24 2.07
C ILE A 75 22.40 -14.15 3.03
N ASP A 76 23.27 -13.57 3.83
CA ASP A 76 24.13 -14.33 4.76
C ASP A 76 23.31 -15.18 5.74
N ASN A 77 22.22 -14.63 6.27
CA ASN A 77 21.32 -15.34 7.19
C ASN A 77 19.86 -14.88 7.00
N PHE A 78 18.95 -15.84 6.88
CA PHE A 78 17.51 -15.59 6.80
C PHE A 78 16.78 -16.37 7.91
N TYR A 79 16.22 -15.64 8.87
CA TYR A 79 15.51 -16.21 10.02
C TYR A 79 14.02 -15.95 9.86
N TYR A 80 13.19 -16.95 10.11
CA TYR A 80 11.74 -16.83 9.99
C TYR A 80 11.01 -17.80 10.91
N TYR A 81 9.77 -17.44 11.24
CA TYR A 81 8.76 -18.30 11.84
C TYR A 81 7.49 -18.18 11.01
N VAL A 82 6.83 -19.30 10.77
CA VAL A 82 5.48 -19.36 10.18
C VAL A 82 4.62 -20.17 11.15
N ASP A 83 3.97 -19.45 12.05
CA ASP A 83 3.04 -20.06 13.00
C ASP A 83 1.65 -20.15 12.37
N TYR A 84 1.07 -21.35 12.36
CA TYR A 84 -0.26 -21.60 11.82
C TYR A 84 -1.00 -22.65 12.66
N TYR A 85 -2.32 -22.67 12.54
CA TYR A 85 -3.18 -23.67 13.16
C TYR A 85 -3.64 -24.67 12.11
N GLU A 86 -3.36 -25.95 12.32
CA GLU A 86 -3.95 -27.00 11.52
C GLU A 86 -5.43 -27.18 11.90
N MET A 87 -6.30 -27.16 10.91
CA MET A 87 -7.74 -27.35 11.08
C MET A 87 -8.19 -28.54 10.25
N ALA A 88 -8.94 -29.46 10.86
CA ALA A 88 -9.53 -30.59 10.12
C ALA A 88 -10.43 -30.12 8.97
N GLN A 89 -11.08 -28.96 9.14
CA GLN A 89 -11.87 -28.29 8.13
C GLN A 89 -11.86 -26.78 8.38
N LEU A 90 -11.62 -25.99 7.34
CA LEU A 90 -11.80 -24.54 7.42
C LEU A 90 -13.29 -24.16 7.48
N PRO A 91 -13.65 -23.09 8.22
CA PRO A 91 -14.95 -22.46 8.08
C PRO A 91 -15.27 -22.15 6.60
N PRO A 92 -16.54 -22.30 6.18
CA PRO A 92 -16.94 -21.95 4.82
C PRO A 92 -16.72 -20.45 4.57
N ASP A 93 -16.57 -20.09 3.30
CA ASP A 93 -16.50 -18.70 2.84
C ASP A 93 -15.35 -17.84 3.40
N LEU A 94 -14.30 -18.46 3.96
CA LEU A 94 -13.08 -17.74 4.31
C LEU A 94 -12.34 -17.27 3.05
N GLY A 95 -12.05 -15.97 3.00
CA GLY A 95 -11.18 -15.38 1.99
C GLY A 95 -9.74 -15.86 2.11
N ARG A 96 -8.97 -15.61 1.06
CA ARG A 96 -7.52 -15.76 1.01
C ARG A 96 -6.88 -14.39 1.11
N PHE A 97 -5.85 -14.29 1.95
CA PHE A 97 -5.09 -13.06 2.08
C PHE A 97 -4.33 -12.78 0.79
N HIS A 98 -4.33 -11.53 0.37
CA HIS A 98 -3.59 -11.06 -0.78
C HIS A 98 -2.86 -9.77 -0.44
N ALA A 99 -1.71 -9.58 -1.07
CA ALA A 99 -1.04 -8.30 -1.07
C ALA A 99 -0.33 -8.08 -2.41
N TRP A 100 -0.29 -6.84 -2.84
CA TRP A 100 0.31 -6.51 -4.13
C TRP A 100 1.06 -5.19 -4.04
N PHE A 101 2.26 -5.18 -4.61
CA PHE A 101 3.11 -4.02 -4.71
C PHE A 101 2.93 -3.34 -6.07
N ASN A 102 2.72 -2.02 -6.05
CA ASN A 102 2.88 -1.17 -7.21
C ASN A 102 3.91 -0.07 -6.95
N SER A 103 4.53 0.42 -8.01
CA SER A 103 5.36 1.63 -7.96
C SER A 103 5.33 2.37 -9.29
N GLU A 104 5.33 3.68 -9.23
CA GLU A 104 5.30 4.56 -10.39
C GLU A 104 6.00 5.88 -10.04
N VAL A 105 6.79 6.41 -10.98
CA VAL A 105 7.14 7.84 -10.95
C VAL A 105 6.03 8.57 -11.69
N THR A 106 5.20 9.30 -10.98
CA THR A 106 4.04 9.98 -11.55
C THR A 106 4.44 11.16 -12.43
N GLU A 107 3.55 11.55 -13.32
CA GLU A 107 3.79 12.62 -14.30
C GLU A 107 3.02 13.90 -13.95
N THR A 108 3.54 15.05 -14.40
CA THR A 108 2.81 16.33 -14.38
C THR A 108 1.69 16.35 -15.42
N ASP A 109 0.83 17.38 -15.40
CA ASP A 109 -0.03 17.65 -16.54
C ASP A 109 0.73 18.07 -17.81
N SER A 110 -0.03 18.35 -18.88
CA SER A 110 0.46 18.83 -20.17
C SER A 110 1.13 20.21 -20.12
N THR A 111 1.17 20.87 -18.96
CA THR A 111 1.91 22.13 -18.77
C THR A 111 3.35 21.91 -18.32
N GLU A 112 3.74 20.66 -18.03
CA GLU A 112 5.07 20.25 -17.55
C GLU A 112 5.50 20.98 -16.27
N ARG A 113 4.53 21.35 -15.41
CA ARG A 113 4.77 22.13 -14.20
C ARG A 113 3.99 21.57 -13.02
N GLU A 114 4.64 21.55 -11.87
CA GLU A 114 3.98 21.33 -10.57
C GLU A 114 3.39 22.66 -10.11
N ASN A 115 2.06 22.72 -9.95
CA ASN A 115 1.34 23.94 -9.59
C ASN A 115 0.45 23.74 -8.34
N GLU A 116 0.98 22.97 -7.39
CA GLU A 116 0.33 22.79 -6.10
C GLU A 116 0.08 24.14 -5.40
N TRP A 117 -1.06 24.26 -4.72
CA TRP A 117 -1.60 25.48 -4.11
C TRP A 117 -1.74 26.68 -5.07
N GLY A 118 -1.66 26.45 -6.38
CA GLY A 118 -1.71 27.50 -7.39
C GLY A 118 -0.53 28.48 -7.32
N VAL A 119 0.63 28.04 -6.82
CA VAL A 119 1.82 28.89 -6.64
C VAL A 119 2.29 29.51 -7.97
N LEU A 120 2.09 28.80 -9.09
CA LEU A 120 2.45 29.24 -10.44
C LEU A 120 1.25 29.75 -11.26
N GLY A 121 0.04 29.76 -10.68
CA GLY A 121 -1.17 30.24 -11.33
C GLY A 121 -2.43 29.46 -10.95
N LYS A 122 -3.52 29.67 -11.70
CA LYS A 122 -4.79 28.98 -11.46
C LYS A 122 -4.63 27.46 -11.70
N GLN A 123 -5.04 26.66 -10.72
CA GLN A 123 -5.06 25.20 -10.84
C GLN A 123 -6.09 24.72 -11.89
N GLY A 124 -5.72 23.65 -12.58
CA GLY A 124 -6.56 22.85 -13.48
C GLY A 124 -7.59 22.02 -12.71
N ILE A 125 -8.23 21.06 -13.38
CA ILE A 125 -9.22 20.16 -12.75
C ILE A 125 -8.96 18.75 -13.25
N ASN A 126 -8.78 17.81 -12.32
CA ASN A 126 -8.71 16.40 -12.64
C ASN A 126 -10.13 15.81 -12.76
N LYS A 127 -10.62 15.63 -14.00
CA LYS A 127 -12.02 15.22 -14.25
C LYS A 127 -12.23 13.70 -14.31
N ASN A 128 -11.19 12.95 -14.66
CA ASN A 128 -11.30 11.54 -15.05
C ASN A 128 -10.32 10.62 -14.32
N GLY A 129 -9.39 11.17 -13.51
CA GLY A 129 -8.45 10.38 -12.71
C GLY A 129 -7.41 9.61 -13.53
N GLU A 130 -7.24 9.94 -14.82
CA GLU A 130 -6.32 9.22 -15.73
C GLU A 130 -4.85 9.33 -15.30
N ARG A 131 -4.52 10.35 -14.48
CA ARG A 131 -3.17 10.65 -13.99
C ARG A 131 -3.01 10.31 -12.50
N ASN A 132 -4.00 9.66 -11.91
CA ASN A 132 -3.89 9.23 -10.52
C ASN A 132 -2.90 8.08 -10.44
N TYR A 133 -2.12 8.06 -9.37
CA TYR A 133 -1.33 6.90 -9.02
C TYR A 133 -2.27 5.73 -8.71
N LEU A 134 -2.26 4.71 -9.55
CA LEU A 134 -3.06 3.51 -9.35
C LEU A 134 -2.44 2.66 -8.24
N ILE A 135 -3.14 2.48 -7.13
CA ILE A 135 -2.66 1.61 -6.05
C ILE A 135 -3.00 0.15 -6.35
N ALA A 136 -4.19 -0.12 -6.90
CA ALA A 136 -4.58 -1.43 -7.41
C ALA A 136 -5.87 -1.40 -8.22
N ASP A 137 -5.96 -2.30 -9.21
CA ASP A 137 -7.19 -2.70 -9.89
C ASP A 137 -7.41 -4.21 -9.69
N ILE A 138 -8.53 -4.58 -9.08
CA ILE A 138 -8.80 -5.94 -8.57
C ILE A 138 -10.14 -6.43 -9.12
N LYS A 139 -10.12 -7.65 -9.66
CA LYS A 139 -11.32 -8.38 -10.04
C LYS A 139 -11.61 -9.50 -9.03
N GLY A 140 -12.88 -9.68 -8.68
CA GLY A 140 -13.36 -10.76 -7.81
C GLY A 140 -14.21 -10.26 -6.67
N LYS A 141 -14.49 -11.14 -5.71
CA LYS A 141 -15.23 -10.82 -4.48
C LYS A 141 -14.28 -10.78 -3.30
N GLY A 142 -14.36 -9.75 -2.47
CA GLY A 142 -13.43 -9.59 -1.37
C GLY A 142 -13.72 -8.39 -0.50
N HIS A 143 -12.73 -8.03 0.33
CA HIS A 143 -12.72 -6.78 1.06
C HIS A 143 -11.29 -6.27 1.25
N PHE A 144 -11.09 -4.98 1.01
CA PHE A 144 -9.83 -4.25 1.20
C PHE A 144 -9.60 -3.96 2.69
N VAL A 145 -8.39 -4.23 3.19
CA VAL A 145 -8.06 -4.17 4.63
C VAL A 145 -6.84 -3.33 4.98
N GLY A 146 -6.18 -2.70 4.02
CA GLY A 146 -5.12 -1.75 4.35
C GLY A 146 -4.16 -1.48 3.21
N VAL A 147 -3.34 -0.46 3.39
CA VAL A 147 -2.33 -0.02 2.44
C VAL A 147 -1.12 0.51 3.20
N ASN A 148 0.07 0.15 2.75
CA ASN A 148 1.28 0.93 3.00
C ASN A 148 1.57 1.76 1.76
N TYR A 149 1.90 3.02 1.96
CA TYR A 149 2.20 3.98 0.92
C TYR A 149 3.54 4.64 1.18
N TYR A 150 4.33 4.75 0.14
CA TYR A 150 5.70 5.22 0.16
C TYR A 150 5.81 6.35 -0.85
N VAL A 151 6.33 7.48 -0.38
CA VAL A 151 6.56 8.67 -1.19
C VAL A 151 8.04 8.99 -1.17
N ASN A 152 8.61 9.26 -2.32
CA ASN A 152 9.87 9.96 -2.48
C ASN A 152 9.60 11.25 -3.26
N SER A 153 9.57 12.37 -2.55
CA SER A 153 9.26 13.67 -3.13
C SER A 153 10.54 14.39 -3.57
N PRO A 154 10.67 14.79 -4.84
CA PRO A 154 11.79 15.62 -5.30
C PRO A 154 11.62 17.11 -4.94
N SER A 155 10.47 17.49 -4.38
CA SER A 155 10.08 18.89 -4.18
C SER A 155 9.79 19.20 -2.70
N PRO A 156 10.07 20.43 -2.22
CA PRO A 156 9.73 20.84 -0.88
C PRO A 156 8.25 21.27 -0.71
N ILE A 157 7.45 21.18 -1.77
CA ILE A 157 6.01 21.43 -1.70
C ILE A 157 5.27 20.20 -1.17
N TRP A 158 4.14 20.40 -0.51
CA TRP A 158 3.35 19.31 0.05
C TRP A 158 2.81 18.40 -1.05
N TYR A 159 3.12 17.11 -1.00
CA TYR A 159 2.74 16.12 -2.02
C TYR A 159 1.31 15.58 -1.85
N GLY A 160 0.64 15.89 -0.74
CA GLY A 160 -0.50 15.13 -0.26
C GLY A 160 -1.87 15.80 -0.40
N GLU A 161 -2.02 16.90 -1.14
CA GLU A 161 -3.36 17.50 -1.36
C GLU A 161 -4.30 16.60 -2.20
N GLY A 162 -3.77 15.56 -2.84
CA GLY A 162 -4.56 14.74 -3.74
C GLY A 162 -5.55 13.81 -3.03
N ASP A 163 -6.76 13.69 -3.58
CA ASP A 163 -7.81 12.88 -2.99
C ASP A 163 -7.61 11.38 -3.29
N ALA A 164 -7.67 10.57 -2.23
CA ALA A 164 -7.78 9.11 -2.30
C ALA A 164 -9.19 8.71 -2.79
N LYS A 165 -9.28 7.82 -3.78
CA LYS A 165 -10.56 7.43 -4.38
C LYS A 165 -10.68 5.91 -4.50
N VAL A 166 -11.79 5.37 -4.01
CA VAL A 166 -12.11 3.94 -4.11
C VAL A 166 -13.36 3.75 -4.94
N TRP A 167 -13.34 2.81 -5.88
CA TRP A 167 -14.50 2.40 -6.66
C TRP A 167 -14.76 0.92 -6.46
N VAL A 168 -16.02 0.57 -6.24
CA VAL A 168 -16.46 -0.83 -6.18
C VAL A 168 -17.57 -1.10 -7.18
N ASP A 169 -17.60 -2.32 -7.71
CA ASP A 169 -18.74 -2.93 -8.40
C ASP A 169 -19.41 -2.10 -9.53
N GLY A 170 -18.66 -1.20 -10.18
CA GLY A 170 -19.14 -0.38 -11.30
C GLY A 170 -19.85 0.92 -10.89
N ASP A 171 -19.61 1.40 -9.67
CA ASP A 171 -20.12 2.70 -9.21
C ASP A 171 -19.70 3.85 -10.14
N LYS A 172 -20.64 4.78 -10.38
CA LYS A 172 -20.45 5.93 -11.30
C LYS A 172 -19.72 7.11 -10.66
N PHE A 173 -19.57 7.08 -9.34
CA PHE A 173 -18.84 8.03 -8.52
C PHE A 173 -18.03 7.21 -7.50
N PRO A 174 -16.85 7.65 -7.05
CA PRO A 174 -16.08 6.91 -6.06
C PRO A 174 -16.95 6.55 -4.84
N SER A 175 -16.96 5.27 -4.48
CA SER A 175 -17.65 4.74 -3.31
C SER A 175 -17.04 5.32 -2.02
N GLU A 176 -15.74 5.58 -2.03
CA GLU A 176 -15.08 6.49 -1.08
C GLU A 176 -14.36 7.58 -1.85
N PHE A 177 -14.53 8.82 -1.41
CA PHE A 177 -13.89 10.01 -1.97
C PHE A 177 -13.24 10.78 -0.81
N GLY A 178 -11.91 10.82 -0.78
CA GLY A 178 -11.10 11.49 0.24
C GLY A 178 -10.96 13.00 0.03
N THR A 179 -10.14 13.64 0.87
CA THR A 179 -9.91 15.10 0.84
C THR A 179 -8.43 15.48 0.80
N GLY A 180 -7.55 14.47 0.81
CA GLY A 180 -6.11 14.60 0.95
C GLY A 180 -5.50 13.28 1.39
N LEU A 181 -4.21 13.12 1.14
CA LEU A 181 -3.40 12.00 1.58
C LEU A 181 -3.33 11.96 3.11
N GLU A 182 -2.94 13.06 3.74
CA GLU A 182 -2.78 13.13 5.20
C GLU A 182 -4.09 12.84 5.92
N ASP A 183 -5.20 13.29 5.32
CA ASP A 183 -6.55 13.10 5.83
C ASP A 183 -6.91 11.61 5.81
N TYR A 184 -6.58 10.90 4.71
CA TYR A 184 -6.76 9.46 4.63
C TYR A 184 -5.98 8.72 5.70
N TYR A 185 -4.79 9.21 6.07
CA TYR A 185 -3.94 8.64 7.11
C TYR A 185 -4.20 9.20 8.52
N ASN A 186 -5.35 9.83 8.77
CA ASN A 186 -5.77 10.36 10.08
C ASN A 186 -4.87 11.46 10.65
N THR A 187 -4.38 12.32 9.77
CA THR A 187 -3.68 13.55 10.13
C THR A 187 -4.34 14.75 9.43
N SER A 188 -3.76 15.95 9.53
CA SER A 188 -4.30 17.16 8.89
C SER A 188 -3.22 18.22 8.77
N TRP A 189 -3.43 19.19 7.87
CA TRP A 189 -2.56 20.37 7.67
C TRP A 189 -1.15 20.02 7.16
N ALA A 190 -1.06 19.21 6.10
CA ALA A 190 0.19 18.85 5.44
C ALA A 190 1.34 18.43 6.40
N PRO A 191 1.09 17.51 7.35
CA PRO A 191 2.05 17.24 8.40
C PRO A 191 3.12 16.24 7.93
N VAL A 192 4.39 16.64 8.01
CA VAL A 192 5.52 15.73 7.86
C VAL A 192 6.08 15.42 9.25
N VAL A 193 5.39 14.54 9.96
CA VAL A 193 5.66 14.21 11.36
C VAL A 193 5.54 12.72 11.59
N LEU A 194 6.35 12.20 12.52
CA LEU A 194 6.25 10.81 12.94
C LEU A 194 5.07 10.63 13.90
N TYR A 195 4.20 9.67 13.60
CA TYR A 195 3.16 9.20 14.52
C TYR A 195 2.84 7.74 14.24
N GLN A 196 2.40 7.02 15.27
CA GLN A 196 2.00 5.62 15.14
C GLN A 196 0.77 5.34 16.00
N THR A 197 -0.24 4.68 15.42
CA THR A 197 -1.47 4.22 16.06
C THR A 197 -1.77 2.79 15.60
N PRO A 198 -2.70 2.07 16.24
CA PRO A 198 -3.08 0.74 15.76
C PRO A 198 -3.57 0.71 14.29
N PHE A 199 -4.05 1.84 13.74
CA PHE A 199 -4.76 1.88 12.46
C PHE A 199 -4.16 2.79 11.38
N ALA A 200 -3.45 3.85 11.74
CA ALA A 200 -2.81 4.75 10.78
C ALA A 200 -1.50 5.32 11.35
N ASN A 201 -0.49 5.47 10.50
CA ASN A 201 0.87 5.80 10.92
C ASN A 201 1.64 6.56 9.85
N ALA A 202 2.60 7.38 10.27
CA ALA A 202 3.74 7.82 9.47
C ALA A 202 5.04 7.41 10.19
N PRO A 203 5.55 6.18 9.97
CA PRO A 203 6.72 5.67 10.70
C PRO A 203 8.05 6.21 10.18
N ARG A 204 8.07 6.91 9.03
CA ARG A 204 9.26 7.50 8.41
C ARG A 204 8.92 8.84 7.77
N ALA A 205 9.72 9.86 8.06
CA ALA A 205 9.62 11.21 7.50
C ALA A 205 11.04 11.82 7.35
N ASP A 206 11.34 12.48 6.22
CA ASP A 206 12.67 13.07 5.96
C ASP A 206 12.80 14.49 6.52
N THR A 207 12.16 15.44 5.83
CA THR A 207 12.30 16.87 6.09
C THR A 207 10.94 17.48 6.39
N PRO A 208 10.84 18.49 7.27
CA PRO A 208 9.57 19.17 7.54
C PRO A 208 8.91 19.78 6.28
N GLY A 209 9.69 20.02 5.23
CA GLY A 209 9.22 20.53 3.95
C GLY A 209 8.88 19.43 2.95
N SER A 210 8.48 18.22 3.36
CA SER A 210 7.98 17.17 2.46
C SER A 210 8.97 16.52 1.49
N PHE A 211 10.13 17.14 1.24
CA PHE A 211 11.20 16.60 0.41
C PHE A 211 11.73 15.28 0.97
N GLY A 212 12.10 14.36 0.07
CA GLY A 212 12.71 13.07 0.39
C GLY A 212 11.68 11.99 0.68
N HIS A 213 12.11 10.95 1.41
CA HIS A 213 11.24 9.80 1.60
C HIS A 213 10.22 9.99 2.74
N ASN A 214 9.02 9.48 2.57
CA ASN A 214 8.00 9.47 3.60
C ASN A 214 7.21 8.18 3.47
N THR A 215 6.79 7.62 4.59
CA THR A 215 5.99 6.41 4.63
C THR A 215 4.73 6.68 5.39
N PHE A 216 3.60 6.28 4.82
CA PHE A 216 2.29 6.27 5.47
C PHE A 216 1.74 4.85 5.46
N THR A 217 1.06 4.45 6.51
CA THR A 217 0.41 3.13 6.57
C THR A 217 -0.98 3.28 7.15
N ARG A 218 -1.95 2.54 6.62
CA ARG A 218 -3.30 2.45 7.18
C ARG A 218 -3.81 1.04 7.10
N THR A 219 -4.36 0.57 8.20
CA THR A 219 -5.00 -0.74 8.31
C THR A 219 -6.46 -0.53 8.61
N ARG A 220 -7.32 -1.26 7.89
CA ARG A 220 -8.77 -1.10 7.88
C ARG A 220 -9.50 -2.30 8.46
N ASN A 221 -8.99 -2.83 9.57
CA ASN A 221 -9.54 -4.04 10.19
C ASN A 221 -10.93 -3.80 10.79
N LEU A 222 -11.32 -2.54 11.00
CA LEU A 222 -12.63 -2.14 11.55
C LEU A 222 -13.53 -1.43 10.52
N ASP A 223 -12.98 -1.02 9.38
CA ASP A 223 -13.60 -0.18 8.34
C ASP A 223 -13.18 -0.62 6.92
N GLY A 224 -13.03 -1.94 6.73
CA GLY A 224 -12.68 -2.53 5.45
C GLY A 224 -13.74 -2.28 4.37
N VAL A 225 -13.31 -2.21 3.11
CA VAL A 225 -14.20 -1.90 1.98
C VAL A 225 -14.56 -3.19 1.24
N PRO A 226 -15.80 -3.70 1.35
CA PRO A 226 -16.21 -4.91 0.63
C PRO A 226 -16.51 -4.62 -0.84
N PHE A 227 -16.29 -5.62 -1.69
CA PHE A 227 -16.60 -5.58 -3.11
C PHE A 227 -17.02 -6.97 -3.61
N LYS A 228 -17.92 -7.03 -4.60
CA LYS A 228 -18.49 -8.28 -5.12
C LYS A 228 -17.82 -8.78 -6.38
N ASN A 229 -17.42 -7.87 -7.26
CA ASN A 229 -16.89 -8.17 -8.59
C ASN A 229 -15.65 -7.35 -8.93
N TYR A 230 -15.55 -6.13 -8.41
CA TYR A 230 -14.53 -5.16 -8.80
C TYR A 230 -14.17 -4.22 -7.66
N PHE A 231 -12.87 -3.94 -7.52
CA PHE A 231 -12.34 -2.91 -6.64
C PHE A 231 -11.21 -2.17 -7.35
N ARG A 232 -11.21 -0.85 -7.25
CA ARG A 232 -10.12 0.00 -7.69
C ARG A 232 -9.80 1.02 -6.62
N TYR A 233 -8.51 1.25 -6.39
CA TYR A 233 -8.03 2.31 -5.54
C TYR A 233 -6.94 3.09 -6.27
N ASP A 234 -7.14 4.40 -6.40
CA ASP A 234 -6.11 5.31 -6.87
C ASP A 234 -6.08 6.60 -6.05
N LEU A 235 -5.00 7.37 -6.24
CA LEU A 235 -4.69 8.55 -5.46
C LEU A 235 -4.18 9.66 -6.39
N GLU A 236 -4.72 10.86 -6.24
CA GLU A 236 -4.15 12.04 -6.91
C GLU A 236 -2.79 12.41 -6.32
N MET A 237 -1.84 12.80 -7.17
CA MET A 237 -0.55 13.35 -6.75
C MET A 237 -0.57 14.86 -6.96
N LEU A 238 -0.16 15.64 -5.96
CA LEU A 238 -0.07 17.11 -6.05
C LEU A 238 -1.38 17.74 -6.60
N SER A 239 -2.49 17.46 -5.91
CA SER A 239 -3.83 17.98 -6.19
C SER A 239 -4.31 17.66 -7.62
N TRP A 240 -4.99 18.61 -8.28
CA TRP A 240 -5.63 18.43 -9.57
C TRP A 240 -4.68 18.57 -10.77
N ASP A 241 -3.51 19.18 -10.56
CA ASP A 241 -2.54 19.46 -11.62
C ASP A 241 -1.56 18.31 -11.83
N GLY A 242 -1.49 17.34 -10.92
CA GLY A 242 -0.51 16.26 -11.00
C GLY A 242 0.87 16.74 -10.57
N GLY A 243 1.83 15.82 -10.51
CA GLY A 243 3.17 16.14 -10.06
C GLY A 243 4.13 14.97 -10.14
N LEU A 244 5.43 15.26 -10.06
CA LEU A 244 6.47 14.24 -10.11
C LEU A 244 6.68 13.69 -8.70
N ILE A 245 6.12 12.52 -8.43
CA ILE A 245 6.31 11.80 -7.18
C ILE A 245 6.76 10.38 -7.52
N ASP A 246 7.86 9.94 -6.91
CA ASP A 246 8.23 8.53 -6.91
C ASP A 246 7.41 7.84 -5.83
N ALA A 247 6.33 7.20 -6.26
CA ALA A 247 5.31 6.61 -5.41
C ALA A 247 5.39 5.09 -5.46
N ALA A 248 5.21 4.46 -4.30
CA ALA A 248 5.02 3.02 -4.22
C ALA A 248 3.96 2.67 -3.18
N ALA A 249 3.31 1.52 -3.34
CA ALA A 249 2.32 1.05 -2.38
C ALA A 249 2.30 -0.47 -2.27
N VAL A 250 1.99 -0.98 -1.08
CA VAL A 250 1.53 -2.36 -0.89
C VAL A 250 0.09 -2.32 -0.39
N ILE A 251 -0.82 -2.83 -1.20
CA ILE A 251 -2.22 -2.99 -0.80
C ILE A 251 -2.44 -4.37 -0.18
N TYR A 252 -3.34 -4.47 0.80
CA TYR A 252 -3.76 -5.70 1.48
C TYR A 252 -5.27 -5.92 1.36
N TRP A 253 -5.69 -7.12 0.99
CA TRP A 253 -7.11 -7.47 0.91
C TRP A 253 -7.34 -8.97 1.14
N TYR A 254 -8.59 -9.34 1.44
CA TYR A 254 -9.02 -10.73 1.37
C TYR A 254 -9.90 -10.95 0.16
N GLY A 255 -9.58 -11.95 -0.64
CA GLY A 255 -10.32 -12.33 -1.83
C GLY A 255 -10.88 -13.76 -1.73
N LEU A 256 -12.11 -13.97 -2.20
CA LEU A 256 -12.63 -15.32 -2.45
C LEU A 256 -11.95 -15.96 -3.68
N PRO A 257 -12.07 -17.29 -3.88
CA PRO A 257 -11.46 -17.96 -5.02
C PRO A 257 -11.74 -17.24 -6.35
N GLY A 258 -10.69 -17.02 -7.13
CA GLY A 258 -10.73 -16.29 -8.40
C GLY A 258 -10.51 -14.77 -8.28
N ALA A 259 -10.46 -14.21 -7.08
CA ALA A 259 -10.05 -12.83 -6.88
C ALA A 259 -8.55 -12.65 -7.22
N LYS A 260 -8.23 -11.59 -7.96
CA LYS A 260 -6.85 -11.26 -8.33
C LYS A 260 -6.70 -9.80 -8.71
N VAL A 261 -5.49 -9.27 -8.52
CA VAL A 261 -5.07 -8.02 -9.15
C VAL A 261 -5.03 -8.19 -10.67
N ILE A 262 -5.44 -7.16 -11.40
CA ILE A 262 -5.41 -7.12 -12.86
C ILE A 262 -4.57 -5.95 -13.39
N ARG A 263 -4.31 -4.94 -12.56
CA ARG A 263 -3.36 -3.87 -12.83
C ARG A 263 -2.88 -3.23 -11.54
#